data_AF-A0AAW4DLZ3-F1
#
_entry.id   AF-A0AAW4DLZ3-F1
#
_cell.length_a   1.000
_cell.length_b   1.000
_cell.length_c   1.000
_cell.angle_alpha   90.00
_cell.angle_beta   90.00
_cell.angle_gamma   90.00
#
_symmetry.space_group_name_H-M   'P 1'
#
loop_
_entity.id
_entity.type
_entity.pdbx_description
1 polymer ?
#
loop_
_entity_poly.entity_id
_entity_poly.type
_entity_poly.pdbx_seq_one_letter_code
_entity_poly.pdbx_strand_id
1 'polypeptide(L)'
;MSKVKCWYLSIKETIDLIHFLEHSAKNNQVSDQFVSYIRLSRVKITDTSIKVKIRIPENIEDIKYLTANWQQIVNWIARNSGFRSLSSNLTGNQYYYEINGSKNK
;
A
#
# COMPACT_ATOMS: atom_id res chain seq x y z
N MET A 1 8.28 -28.39 14.58
CA MET A 1 8.09 -27.86 13.21
C MET A 1 6.83 -27.01 13.20
N SER A 2 6.97 -25.68 13.23
CA SER A 2 5.83 -24.77 13.26
C SER A 2 5.20 -24.71 11.87
N LYS A 3 3.93 -25.10 11.76
CA LYS A 3 3.15 -24.99 10.53
C LYS A 3 3.04 -23.50 10.20
N VAL A 4 3.71 -23.06 9.14
CA VAL A 4 3.53 -21.73 8.56
C VAL A 4 2.07 -21.64 8.14
N LYS A 5 1.23 -21.03 8.99
CA LYS A 5 -0.11 -20.62 8.60
C LYS A 5 0.09 -19.48 7.61
N CYS A 6 0.16 -19.81 6.32
CA CYS A 6 0.01 -18.83 5.26
C CYS A 6 -1.40 -18.26 5.40
N TRP A 7 -1.52 -17.17 6.14
CA TRP A 7 -2.75 -16.40 6.20
C TRP A 7 -2.99 -15.84 4.80
N TYR A 8 -4.12 -16.23 4.19
CA TYR A 8 -4.69 -15.69 2.96
C TYR A 8 -5.08 -14.19 3.08
N LEU A 9 -4.41 -13.43 3.95
CA LEU A 9 -4.62 -12.00 4.20
C LEU A 9 -4.07 -11.15 3.04
N SER A 10 -2.98 -11.56 2.38
CA SER A 10 -2.27 -10.74 1.38
C SER A 10 -3.08 -10.39 0.13
N ILE A 11 -3.88 -11.32 -0.43
CA ILE A 11 -4.70 -11.05 -1.61
C ILE A 11 -5.90 -10.16 -1.23
N LYS A 12 -6.55 -10.44 -0.10
CA LYS A 12 -7.69 -9.66 0.37
C LYS A 12 -7.29 -8.23 0.73
N GLU A 13 -6.21 -8.04 1.47
CA GLU A 13 -5.70 -6.72 1.84
C GLU A 13 -5.20 -5.94 0.61
N THR A 14 -4.66 -6.65 -0.39
CA THR A 14 -4.32 -6.04 -1.68
C THR A 14 -5.56 -5.59 -2.43
N ILE A 15 -6.60 -6.43 -2.53
CA ILE A 15 -7.88 -6.08 -3.17
C ILE A 15 -8.55 -4.92 -2.42
N ASP A 16 -8.58 -4.95 -1.09
CA ASP A 16 -9.20 -3.92 -0.26
C ASP A 16 -8.42 -2.59 -0.34
N LEU A 17 -7.08 -2.63 -0.43
CA LEU A 17 -6.24 -1.44 -0.67
C LEU A 17 -6.47 -0.89 -2.08
N ILE A 18 -6.55 -1.76 -3.09
CA ILE A 18 -6.85 -1.37 -4.47
C ILE A 18 -8.24 -0.72 -4.52
N HIS A 19 -9.26 -1.33 -3.90
CA HIS A 19 -10.61 -0.77 -3.84
C HIS A 19 -10.68 0.56 -3.08
N PHE A 20 -9.96 0.70 -1.96
CA PHE A 20 -9.86 1.96 -1.24
C PHE A 20 -9.27 3.07 -2.13
N LEU A 21 -8.17 2.77 -2.83
CA LEU A 21 -7.50 3.70 -3.73
C LEU A 21 -8.35 4.01 -4.97
N GLU A 22 -9.01 3.02 -5.55
CA GLU A 22 -9.96 3.18 -6.67
C GLU A 22 -11.15 4.08 -6.27
N HIS A 23 -11.73 3.86 -5.09
CA HIS A 23 -12.83 4.68 -4.59
C HIS A 23 -12.39 6.12 -4.31
N SER A 24 -11.22 6.28 -3.69
CA SER A 24 -10.61 7.58 -3.41
C SER A 24 -10.32 8.34 -4.71
N ALA A 25 -9.76 7.66 -5.72
CA ALA A 25 -9.43 8.21 -7.03
C ALA A 25 -10.68 8.64 -7.82
N LYS A 26 -11.72 7.80 -7.87
CA LYS A 26 -12.99 8.10 -8.57
C LYS A 26 -13.67 9.34 -8.02
N ASN A 27 -13.69 9.51 -6.70
CA ASN A 27 -14.28 10.69 -6.07
C ASN A 27 -13.50 11.99 -6.35
N ASN A 28 -12.21 11.88 -6.71
CA ASN A 28 -11.33 13.01 -7.00
C ASN A 28 -11.02 13.18 -8.51
N GLN A 29 -11.75 12.48 -9.39
CA GLN A 29 -11.59 12.55 -10.85
C GLN A 29 -10.15 12.25 -11.35
N VAL A 30 -9.44 11.38 -10.63
CA VAL A 30 -8.09 10.94 -11.00
C VAL A 30 -8.18 9.99 -12.21
N SER A 31 -7.13 9.93 -13.02
CA SER A 31 -7.14 9.17 -14.28
C SER A 31 -7.37 7.65 -14.08
N ASP A 32 -8.00 6.97 -15.04
CA ASP A 32 -8.11 5.49 -15.05
C ASP A 32 -6.74 4.80 -15.10
N GLN A 33 -5.69 5.52 -15.53
CA GLN A 33 -4.32 5.05 -15.47
C GLN A 33 -3.85 4.88 -14.03
N PHE A 34 -4.19 5.80 -13.11
CA PHE A 34 -3.84 5.69 -11.70
C PHE A 34 -4.33 4.37 -11.08
N VAL A 35 -5.57 3.98 -11.37
CA VAL A 35 -6.16 2.70 -10.94
C VAL A 35 -5.34 1.50 -11.43
N SER A 36 -4.91 1.54 -12.69
CA SER A 36 -4.08 0.48 -13.28
C SER A 36 -2.70 0.40 -12.63
N TYR A 37 -2.10 1.53 -12.24
CA TYR A 37 -0.81 1.57 -11.54
C TYR A 37 -0.89 0.99 -10.13
N ILE A 38 -1.98 1.28 -9.40
CA ILE A 38 -2.18 0.74 -8.07
C ILE A 38 -2.29 -0.80 -8.07
N ARG A 39 -2.90 -1.39 -9.11
CA ARG A 39 -2.97 -2.86 -9.29
C ARG A 39 -1.60 -3.53 -9.47
N LEU A 40 -0.56 -2.77 -9.82
CA LEU A 40 0.83 -3.26 -9.94
C LEU A 40 1.60 -3.23 -8.61
N SER A 41 0.99 -2.69 -7.55
CA SER A 41 1.57 -2.64 -6.21
C SER A 41 1.74 -4.04 -5.63
N ARG A 42 2.75 -4.22 -4.76
CA ARG A 42 3.08 -5.53 -4.18
C ARG A 42 3.01 -5.49 -2.67
N VAL A 43 2.31 -6.45 -2.08
CA VAL A 43 2.20 -6.62 -0.63
C VAL A 43 2.85 -7.93 -0.21
N LYS A 44 3.75 -7.86 0.76
CA LYS A 44 4.34 -9.04 1.42
C LYS A 44 4.13 -8.92 2.92
N ILE A 45 3.38 -9.84 3.50
CA ILE A 45 3.10 -9.89 4.93
C ILE A 45 3.56 -11.24 5.47
N THR A 46 4.18 -11.20 6.64
CA THR A 46 4.55 -12.34 7.46
C THR A 46 4.02 -12.11 8.87
N ASP A 47 4.12 -13.12 9.74
CA ASP A 47 3.65 -13.00 11.13
C ASP A 47 4.32 -11.84 11.88
N THR A 48 5.55 -11.48 11.51
CA THR A 48 6.41 -10.51 12.21
C THR A 48 6.71 -9.24 11.42
N SER A 49 6.49 -9.22 10.10
CA SER A 49 6.79 -8.06 9.26
C SER A 49 5.78 -7.85 8.12
N ILE A 50 5.60 -6.59 7.74
CA ILE A 50 4.85 -6.16 6.55
C ILE A 50 5.76 -5.31 5.66
N LYS A 51 5.65 -5.53 4.35
CA LYS A 51 6.28 -4.72 3.31
C LYS A 51 5.28 -4.48 2.18
N VAL A 52 4.92 -3.23 1.96
CA VAL A 52 4.05 -2.77 0.89
C VAL A 52 4.87 -1.91 -0.05
N LYS A 53 4.83 -2.22 -1.34
CA LYS A 53 5.40 -1.40 -2.41
C LYS A 53 4.26 -0.85 -3.26
N ILE A 54 4.06 0.45 -3.22
CA ILE A 54 3.03 1.13 -4.01
C ILE A 54 3.71 1.71 -5.24
N ARG A 55 3.25 1.33 -6.43
CA ARG A 55 3.83 1.82 -7.70
C ARG A 55 3.63 3.34 -7.81
N ILE A 56 4.68 4.05 -8.24
CA ILE A 56 4.60 5.49 -8.53
C ILE A 56 3.97 5.65 -9.93
N PRO A 57 2.89 6.45 -10.09
CA PRO A 57 2.32 6.78 -11.39
C PRO A 57 3.29 7.56 -12.27
N GLU A 58 3.11 7.52 -13.60
CA GLU A 58 3.93 8.31 -14.52
C GLU A 58 3.43 9.75 -14.67
N ASN A 59 2.14 9.99 -14.41
CA ASN A 59 1.53 11.32 -14.49
C ASN A 59 1.78 12.14 -13.22
N ILE A 60 2.25 13.38 -13.39
CA ILE A 60 2.54 14.32 -12.30
C ILE A 60 1.32 14.58 -11.39
N GLU A 61 0.13 14.71 -11.94
CA GLU A 61 -1.08 14.96 -11.14
C GLU A 61 -1.45 13.75 -10.28
N ASP A 62 -1.28 12.55 -10.82
CA ASP A 62 -1.48 11.30 -10.10
C ASP A 62 -0.43 11.08 -9.00
N ILE A 63 0.83 11.50 -9.25
CA ILE A 63 1.89 11.52 -8.24
C ILE A 63 1.54 12.49 -7.10
N LYS A 64 1.08 13.70 -7.41
CA LYS A 64 0.63 14.68 -6.40
C LYS A 64 -0.50 14.11 -5.56
N TYR A 65 -1.48 13.48 -6.20
CA TYR A 65 -2.59 12.83 -5.52
C TYR A 65 -2.12 11.73 -4.56
N LEU A 66 -1.26 10.82 -5.03
CA LEU A 66 -0.71 9.74 -4.22
C LEU A 66 0.07 10.29 -3.02
N THR A 67 0.86 11.33 -3.24
CA THR A 67 1.67 11.99 -2.21
C THR A 67 0.77 12.67 -1.16
N ALA A 68 -0.26 13.40 -1.60
CA ALA A 68 -1.21 14.09 -0.71
C ALA A 68 -2.01 13.12 0.16
N ASN A 69 -2.31 11.92 -0.37
CA ASN A 69 -3.07 10.89 0.35
C ASN A 69 -2.19 9.85 1.07
N TRP A 70 -0.85 9.99 1.00
CA TRP A 70 0.08 8.98 1.49
C TRP A 70 -0.15 8.59 2.95
N GLN A 71 -0.32 9.57 3.84
CA GLN A 71 -0.54 9.29 5.26
C GLN A 71 -1.85 8.54 5.51
N GLN A 72 -2.90 8.80 4.72
CA GLN A 72 -4.16 8.09 4.84
C GLN A 72 -3.99 6.62 4.44
N ILE A 73 -3.21 6.35 3.39
CA ILE A 73 -2.87 5.00 2.94
C ILE A 73 -2.09 4.25 4.02
N VAL A 74 -1.05 4.87 4.59
CA VAL A 74 -0.27 4.29 5.69
C VAL A 74 -1.17 3.97 6.89
N ASN A 75 -2.04 4.90 7.29
CA ASN A 75 -2.96 4.70 8.41
C ASN A 75 -3.97 3.58 8.15
N TRP A 76 -4.49 3.48 6.92
CA TRP A 76 -5.40 2.40 6.52
C TRP A 76 -4.69 1.04 6.61
N ILE A 77 -3.46 0.95 6.11
CA ILE A 77 -2.66 -0.28 6.20
C ILE A 77 -2.40 -0.66 7.66
N ALA A 78 -2.04 0.31 8.52
CA ALA A 78 -1.81 0.04 9.94
C ALA A 78 -3.05 -0.51 10.65
N ARG A 79 -4.24 0.05 10.36
CA ARG A 79 -5.52 -0.38 10.94
C ARG A 79 -5.93 -1.78 10.50
N ASN A 80 -5.71 -2.11 9.22
CA ASN A 80 -6.20 -3.37 8.65
C ASN A 80 -5.20 -4.53 8.77
N SER A 81 -3.89 -4.26 8.79
CA SER A 81 -2.86 -5.29 8.89
C SER A 81 -2.50 -5.69 10.33
N GLY A 82 -2.96 -4.91 11.33
CA GLY A 82 -2.60 -5.10 12.74
C GLY A 82 -1.19 -4.66 13.12
N PHE A 83 -0.42 -4.06 12.20
CA PHE A 83 0.89 -3.46 12.46
C PHE A 83 0.72 -1.99 12.86
N ARG A 84 0.90 -1.69 14.15
CA ARG A 84 0.72 -0.33 14.69
C ARG A 84 1.87 0.63 14.36
N SER A 85 3.08 0.10 14.21
CA SER A 85 4.28 0.89 13.89
C SER A 85 4.73 0.57 12.47
N LEU A 86 4.43 1.51 11.56
CA LEU A 86 4.87 1.45 10.16
C LEU A 86 5.87 2.57 9.90
N SER A 87 6.98 2.24 9.24
CA SER A 87 7.82 3.22 8.56
C SER A 87 7.35 3.35 7.12
N SER A 88 7.27 4.56 6.61
CA SER A 88 6.95 4.81 5.21
C SER A 88 7.96 5.78 4.63
N ASN A 89 8.36 5.56 3.39
CA ASN A 89 9.28 6.45 2.69
C ASN A 89 8.78 6.71 1.27
N LEU A 90 8.66 8.00 0.94
CA LEU A 90 8.37 8.51 -0.39
C LEU A 90 9.65 8.78 -1.21
N THR A 91 10.82 8.47 -0.66
CA THR A 91 12.13 8.71 -1.26
C THR A 91 12.93 7.41 -1.39
N GLY A 92 13.91 7.40 -2.31
CA GLY A 92 14.87 6.31 -2.46
C GLY A 92 14.58 5.29 -3.57
N ASN A 93 13.41 5.33 -4.22
CA ASN A 93 13.14 4.52 -5.40
C ASN A 93 12.27 5.27 -6.42
N GLN A 94 12.67 5.22 -7.70
CA GLN A 94 11.98 5.92 -8.80
C GLN A 94 10.70 5.22 -9.29
N TYR A 95 10.46 3.98 -8.86
CA TYR A 95 9.36 3.15 -9.37
C TYR A 95 8.28 2.86 -8.33
N TYR A 96 8.60 2.91 -7.04
CA TYR A 96 7.65 2.61 -5.98
C TYR A 96 7.95 3.37 -4.69
N TYR A 97 6.91 3.66 -3.93
CA TYR A 97 7.01 4.04 -2.52
C TYR A 97 6.90 2.80 -1.63
N GLU A 98 7.60 2.79 -0.50
CA GLU A 98 7.62 1.64 0.40
C GLU A 98 7.03 1.98 1.76
N ILE A 99 6.22 1.05 2.29
CA ILE A 99 5.74 1.04 3.66
C ILE A 99 6.21 -0.28 4.27
N ASN A 100 6.93 -0.19 5.39
CA ASN A 100 7.48 -1.33 6.10
C ASN A 100 6.98 -1.32 7.54
N GLY A 101 6.81 -2.49 8.14
CA GLY A 101 6.42 -2.62 9.55
C GLY A 101 7.02 -3.87 10.15
N SER A 102 7.31 -3.82 11.45
CA SER A 102 7.79 -4.94 12.25
C SER A 102 7.00 -4.98 13.55
N LYS A 103 6.56 -6.17 13.98
CA LYS A 103 5.97 -6.36 15.31
C LYS A 103 7.02 -6.41 16.42
N ASN A 104 8.28 -6.65 16.06
CA ASN A 104 9.40 -6.62 16.98
C ASN A 104 10.01 -5.21 16.94
N LYS A 105 9.53 -4.33 17.79
CA LYS A 105 10.25 -3.13 18.23
C LYS A 105 9.90 -2.86 19.69
#